data_AF-A0A527FXF9-F1
#
_entry.id   AF-A0A527FXF9-F1
#
_cell.length_a   1.000
_cell.length_b   1.000
_cell.length_c   1.000
_cell.angle_alpha   90.00
_cell.angle_beta   90.00
_cell.angle_gamma   90.00
#
_symmetry.space_group_name_H-M   'P 1'
#
loop_
_entity.id
_entity.type
_entity.pdbx_description
1 polymer ?
#
loop_
_entity_poly.entity_id
_entity_poly.type
_entity_poly.pdbx_seq_one_letter_code
_entity_poly.pdbx_strand_id
1 'polypeptide(L)'
;IMIRDDKFEPIDMIYTFDENLCAYSRKQDVAFQGIADGQPYAAIKVTVTDSTVLNGESCDDTPPRPESHEISVTYHWDKKTSRYTKDSD
;
A
#
# COMPACT_ATOMS: atom_id res chain seq x y z
N ILE A 1 6.54 8.86 4.25
CA ILE A 1 7.50 9.70 5.01
C ILE A 1 6.76 10.89 5.60
N MET A 2 7.20 11.40 6.75
CA MET A 2 6.68 12.66 7.31
C MET A 2 7.80 13.68 7.51
N ILE A 3 7.43 14.95 7.68
CA ILE A 3 8.38 16.03 8.01
C ILE A 3 8.12 16.46 9.45
N ARG A 4 9.16 16.46 10.27
CA ARG A 4 9.14 16.97 11.65
C ARG A 4 10.47 17.62 11.99
N ASP A 5 10.45 18.78 12.62
CA ASP A 5 11.65 19.51 13.01
C ASP A 5 12.64 19.67 11.83
N ASP A 6 12.11 20.00 10.66
CA ASP A 6 12.81 20.12 9.37
C ASP A 6 13.55 18.84 8.90
N LYS A 7 13.14 17.68 9.41
CA LYS A 7 13.71 16.37 9.07
C LYS A 7 12.67 15.43 8.48
N PHE A 8 13.10 14.63 7.51
CA PHE A 8 12.31 13.51 7.01
C PHE A 8 12.41 12.35 7.99
N GLU A 9 11.27 11.96 8.55
CA GLU A 9 11.15 10.78 9.42
C GLU A 9 10.40 9.65 8.69
N PRO A 10 10.94 8.43 8.65
CA PRO A 10 10.24 7.28 8.09
C PRO A 10 9.08 6.87 9.01
N ILE A 11 7.90 6.70 8.42
CA ILE A 11 6.72 6.13 9.09
C ILE A 11 6.83 4.61 9.04
N ASP A 12 6.92 4.07 7.81
CA ASP A 12 7.08 2.65 7.54
C ASP A 12 7.70 2.45 6.13
N MET A 13 7.98 1.21 5.77
CA MET A 13 8.37 0.74 4.45
C MET A 13 7.36 -0.28 3.94
N ILE A 14 6.77 -0.02 2.77
CA ILE A 14 5.80 -0.92 2.13
C ILE A 14 6.47 -1.48 0.88
N TYR A 15 6.53 -2.81 0.79
CA TYR A 15 7.05 -3.51 -0.38
C TYR A 15 5.90 -3.92 -1.28
N THR A 16 5.96 -3.50 -2.55
CA THR A 16 4.97 -3.84 -3.56
C THR A 16 5.57 -4.75 -4.63
N PHE A 17 4.71 -5.50 -5.29
CA PHE A 17 5.05 -6.38 -6.39
C PHE A 17 4.51 -5.81 -7.72
N ASP A 18 5.33 -5.83 -8.78
CA ASP A 18 4.92 -5.53 -10.15
C ASP A 18 5.59 -6.54 -11.08
N GLU A 19 4.76 -7.39 -11.69
CA GLU A 19 5.16 -8.41 -12.64
C GLU A 19 4.34 -8.28 -13.91
N ASN A 20 5.02 -8.44 -15.04
CA ASN A 20 4.39 -8.45 -16.36
C ASN A 20 4.99 -9.59 -17.18
N LEU A 21 4.19 -10.63 -17.37
CA LEU A 21 4.53 -11.81 -18.16
C LEU A 21 3.67 -11.84 -19.43
N CYS A 22 4.00 -12.74 -20.36
CA CYS A 22 3.22 -12.96 -21.58
C CYS A 22 1.72 -13.19 -21.28
N ALA A 23 1.39 -14.11 -20.35
CA ALA A 23 0.00 -14.52 -20.14
C ALA A 23 -0.80 -13.58 -19.22
N TYR A 24 -0.13 -12.89 -18.29
CA TYR A 24 -0.77 -12.04 -17.29
C TYR A 24 0.18 -10.97 -16.74
N SER A 25 -0.39 -9.93 -16.13
CA SER A 25 0.32 -9.00 -15.25
C SER A 25 -0.27 -9.03 -13.85
N ARG A 26 0.59 -8.94 -12.84
CA ARG A 26 0.19 -8.81 -11.43
C ARG A 26 0.84 -7.56 -10.84
N LYS A 27 0.03 -6.68 -10.24
CA LYS A 27 0.49 -5.40 -9.70
C LYS A 27 -0.10 -5.15 -8.31
N GLN A 28 0.71 -4.56 -7.44
CA GLN A 28 0.30 -4.06 -6.14
C GLN A 28 0.42 -2.54 -6.09
N ASP A 29 -0.71 -1.85 -6.23
CA ASP A 29 -0.80 -0.40 -6.18
C ASP A 29 -1.06 0.08 -4.75
N VAL A 30 -0.46 1.22 -4.37
CA VAL A 30 -0.58 1.77 -3.01
C VAL A 30 -1.28 3.13 -3.06
N ALA A 31 -2.33 3.26 -2.25
CA ALA A 31 -3.04 4.50 -2.03
C ALA A 31 -2.94 4.95 -0.57
N PHE A 32 -2.82 6.26 -0.36
CA PHE A 32 -2.73 6.89 0.96
C PHE A 32 -3.90 7.85 1.17
N GLN A 33 -4.52 7.82 2.34
CA GLN A 33 -5.63 8.70 2.72
C GLN A 33 -5.47 9.17 4.17
N GLY A 34 -5.63 10.47 4.45
CA GLY A 34 -5.78 10.96 5.82
C GLY A 34 -7.24 10.86 6.30
N ILE A 35 -7.46 10.25 7.47
CA ILE A 35 -8.82 10.01 8.01
C ILE A 35 -9.43 11.29 8.62
N ALA A 36 -8.60 12.29 8.90
CA ALA A 36 -9.01 13.62 9.37
C ALA A 36 -8.12 14.69 8.73
N ASP A 37 -8.13 14.73 7.40
CA ASP A 37 -7.27 15.61 6.60
C ASP A 37 -7.31 17.07 7.08
N GLY A 38 -6.12 17.65 7.22
CA GLY A 38 -5.92 19.01 7.73
C GLY A 38 -5.60 19.10 9.23
N GLN A 39 -5.77 18.02 10.00
CA GLN A 39 -5.29 17.98 11.38
C GLN A 39 -3.81 17.57 11.46
N PRO A 40 -2.98 18.24 12.28
CA PRO A 40 -1.64 17.76 12.56
C PRO A 40 -1.67 16.34 13.11
N TYR A 41 -0.85 15.47 12.54
CA TYR A 41 -0.74 14.07 12.94
C TYR A 41 -2.05 13.25 12.80
N ALA A 42 -2.88 13.59 11.80
CA ALA A 42 -4.06 12.80 11.45
C ALA A 42 -3.69 11.35 11.16
N ALA A 43 -4.59 10.42 11.51
CA ALA A 43 -4.42 9.01 11.17
C ALA A 43 -4.33 8.82 9.65
N ILE A 44 -3.44 7.93 9.21
CA ILE A 44 -3.17 7.67 7.80
C ILE A 44 -3.67 6.26 7.50
N LYS A 45 -4.66 6.14 6.62
CA LYS A 45 -5.03 4.87 6.02
C LYS A 45 -4.18 4.62 4.78
N VAL A 46 -3.60 3.44 4.71
CA VAL A 46 -2.91 2.95 3.52
C VAL A 46 -3.65 1.74 3.00
N THR A 47 -3.93 1.73 1.70
CA THR A 47 -4.56 0.60 1.01
C THR A 47 -3.60 0.08 -0.05
N VAL A 48 -3.37 -1.23 -0.04
CA VAL A 48 -2.68 -1.96 -1.10
C VAL A 48 -3.72 -2.72 -1.90
N THR A 49 -3.76 -2.49 -3.20
CA THR A 49 -4.63 -3.21 -4.14
C THR A 49 -3.77 -4.17 -4.95
N ASP A 50 -3.92 -5.48 -4.73
CA ASP A 50 -3.27 -6.53 -5.51
C ASP A 50 -4.21 -6.97 -6.63
N SER A 51 -3.78 -6.77 -7.87
CA SER A 51 -4.57 -7.04 -9.06
C SER A 51 -3.81 -7.96 -10.01
N THR A 52 -4.50 -8.96 -10.53
CA THR A 52 -4.02 -9.86 -11.58
C THR A 52 -4.93 -9.76 -12.80
N VAL A 53 -4.35 -9.44 -13.96
CA VAL A 53 -5.06 -9.23 -15.22
C VAL A 53 -4.45 -10.11 -16.31
N LEU A 54 -5.28 -10.76 -17.13
CA LEU A 54 -4.80 -11.52 -18.30
C LEU A 54 -4.42 -10.57 -19.43
N ASN A 55 -3.28 -10.83 -20.07
CA ASN A 55 -2.80 -10.00 -21.17
C ASN A 55 -3.39 -10.42 -22.53
N GLY A 56 -4.06 -11.58 -22.59
CA GLY A 56 -4.71 -12.08 -23.81
C GLY A 56 -3.76 -12.73 -24.81
N GLU A 57 -2.47 -12.83 -24.48
CA GLU A 57 -1.49 -13.60 -25.25
C GLU A 57 -1.57 -15.09 -24.90
N SER A 58 -1.46 -15.95 -25.90
CA SER A 58 -1.40 -17.40 -25.72
C SER A 58 0.04 -17.81 -25.46
N CYS A 59 0.32 -18.22 -24.24
CA CYS A 59 1.65 -18.64 -23.78
C CYS A 59 1.57 -20.10 -23.31
N ASP A 60 2.71 -20.78 -23.18
CA ASP A 60 2.75 -22.22 -22.85
C ASP A 60 2.24 -22.51 -21.43
N ASP A 61 2.37 -21.55 -20.51
CA ASP A 61 1.91 -21.67 -19.13
C ASP A 61 0.44 -21.26 -18.96
N THR A 62 -0.28 -21.98 -18.10
CA THR A 62 -1.66 -21.62 -17.74
C THR A 62 -1.65 -20.38 -16.83
N PRO A 63 -2.30 -19.27 -17.22
CA PRO A 63 -2.32 -18.09 -16.38
C PRO A 63 -3.11 -18.31 -15.08
N PRO A 64 -2.78 -17.58 -14.01
CA PRO A 64 -3.58 -17.55 -12.80
C PRO A 64 -4.99 -16.99 -13.08
N ARG A 65 -5.90 -17.20 -12.14
CA ARG A 65 -7.23 -16.59 -12.21
C ARG A 65 -7.11 -15.07 -12.06
N PRO A 66 -7.80 -14.27 -12.88
CA PRO A 66 -7.90 -12.83 -12.67
C PRO A 66 -8.64 -12.54 -11.36
N GLU A 67 -8.00 -11.74 -10.52
CA GLU A 67 -8.50 -11.40 -9.20
C GLU A 67 -8.01 -10.01 -8.82
N SER A 68 -8.78 -9.34 -7.96
CA SER A 68 -8.39 -8.10 -7.32
C SER A 68 -8.80 -8.16 -5.86
N HIS A 69 -7.87 -7.87 -4.95
CA HIS A 69 -8.18 -7.77 -3.52
C HIS A 69 -7.45 -6.60 -2.89
N GLU A 70 -8.07 -6.03 -1.87
CA GLU A 70 -7.55 -4.87 -1.14
C GLU A 70 -7.18 -5.26 0.29
N ILE A 71 -6.06 -4.73 0.76
CA ILE A 71 -5.60 -4.84 2.14
C ILE A 71 -5.37 -3.43 2.64
N SER A 72 -5.93 -3.09 3.80
CA SER A 72 -5.74 -1.77 4.40
C SER A 72 -5.09 -1.85 5.76
N VAL A 73 -4.23 -0.89 6.06
CA VAL A 73 -3.67 -0.65 7.39
C VAL A 73 -3.87 0.81 7.75
N THR A 74 -4.25 1.08 8.98
CA THR A 74 -4.31 2.44 9.51
C THR A 74 -3.15 2.68 10.48
N TYR A 75 -2.50 3.82 10.32
CA TYR A 75 -1.42 4.29 11.19
C TYR A 75 -1.93 5.43 12.05
N HIS A 76 -1.81 5.28 13.36
CA HIS A 76 -2.17 6.29 14.34
C HIS A 76 -0.94 6.94 14.94
N TRP A 77 -1.04 8.23 15.27
CA TRP A 77 0.03 8.94 15.96
C TRP A 77 0.06 8.59 17.44
N ASP A 78 1.16 8.01 17.91
CA ASP A 78 1.45 7.85 19.33
C ASP A 78 2.18 9.09 19.85
N LYS A 79 1.50 9.85 20.70
CA LYS A 79 2.02 11.06 21.37
C LYS A 79 3.13 10.77 22.38
N LYS A 80 3.21 9.54 22.91
CA LYS A 80 4.22 9.16 23.91
C LYS A 80 5.57 8.93 23.26
N THR A 81 5.58 8.23 22.13
CA THR A 81 6.81 7.95 21.36
C THR A 81 7.08 9.00 20.29
N SER A 82 6.12 9.90 20.03
CA SER A 82 6.14 10.85 18.91
C SER A 82 6.42 10.14 17.59
N ARG A 83 5.68 9.06 17.31
CA ARG A 83 5.80 8.24 16.11
C ARG A 83 4.44 7.72 15.67
N TYR A 84 4.30 7.43 14.39
CA TYR A 84 3.17 6.64 13.91
C TYR A 84 3.35 5.16 14.26
N THR A 85 2.28 4.53 14.70
CA THR A 85 2.18 3.10 14.99
C THR A 85 1.06 2.51 14.13
N LYS A 86 1.33 1.37 13.50
CA LYS A 86 0.30 0.62 12.78
C LYS A 86 -0.72 0.06 13.77
N ASP A 87 -1.97 0.02 13.34
CA ASP A 87 -2.98 -0.76 14.04
C ASP A 87 -2.62 -2.24 13.98
N SER A 88 -2.83 -2.93 15.10
CA SER A 88 -2.73 -4.37 15.16
C SER A 88 -4.06 -4.93 14.64
N ASP A 89 -4.05 -5.45 13.41
CA ASP A 89 -5.02 -6.44 12.95
C ASP A 89 -4.32 -7.80 12.90
#